data_AF-A0A087CFE5-F1
#
_entry.id   AF-A0A087CFE5-F1
#
_cell.length_a   1.000
_cell.length_b   1.000
_cell.length_c   1.000
_cell.angle_alpha   90.00
_cell.angle_beta   90.00
_cell.angle_gamma   90.00
#
_symmetry.space_group_name_H-M   'P 1'
#
loop_
_entity.id
_entity.type
_entity.pdbx_description
1 polymer ?
#
loop_
_entity_poly.entity_id
_entity_poly.type
_entity_poly.pdbx_seq_one_letter_code
_entity_poly.pdbx_strand_id
1 'polypeptide(L)'
;MPSFAEWCKAMFRRCRMTCVAVFRAARTLISPVVSRIATYFSTRMPAAISRITVALGGHPEAAPDGGRPDAARKSRSKESHRVYVIRRSVALLLVAAATAMVIVLISSVVNGLQAQDPATRIQERSAASSERIRQGAVILKQAAPSPRAEGVLSEGQRSAIMVKAQEVARRSGKTLHGYHYCVSSTGDVGDIKVFESTVFKTLNSSLGWPRAGATFSYAASSGGSACDMTLILAQASAMKSFSDGCSEEYSCRVGNDVIINADRWTSGTPDWLKAGGSVERYRRLVINHEVGHRLGHLDNEASCTVAGGAAPVMQQQSVSLRGCSPNEWPLDSELWIA
;
A
#
# COMPACT_ATOMS: atom_id res chain seq x y z
N MET A 1 40.40 7.33 14.81
CA MET A 1 39.16 6.78 14.21
C MET A 1 38.39 7.94 13.60
N PRO A 2 37.93 7.86 12.33
CA PRO A 2 37.15 8.95 11.75
C PRO A 2 35.82 9.10 12.50
N SER A 3 35.35 10.35 12.67
CA SER A 3 34.07 10.62 13.33
C SER A 3 32.90 10.08 12.48
N PHE A 4 31.79 9.78 13.14
CA PHE A 4 30.57 9.30 12.48
C PHE A 4 30.13 10.19 11.30
N ALA A 5 30.34 11.51 11.41
CA ALA A 5 30.06 12.47 10.35
C ALA A 5 30.92 12.27 9.10
N GLU A 6 32.20 11.92 9.26
CA GLU A 6 33.10 11.64 8.13
C GLU A 6 32.77 10.31 7.46
N TRP A 7 32.27 9.33 8.22
CA TRP A 7 31.80 8.05 7.68
C TRP A 7 30.53 8.22 6.81
N CYS A 8 29.56 9.02 7.29
CA CYS A 8 28.36 9.35 6.52
C CYS A 8 28.67 10.12 5.23
N LYS A 9 29.60 11.07 5.26
CA LYS A 9 30.03 11.81 4.05
C LYS A 9 30.71 10.89 3.03
N ALA A 10 31.54 9.95 3.48
CA ALA A 10 32.19 8.97 2.61
C ALA A 10 31.18 8.03 1.95
N MET A 11 30.16 7.58 2.70
CA MET A 11 29.11 6.71 2.18
C MET A 11 28.23 7.42 1.14
N PHE A 12 27.86 8.68 1.38
CA PHE A 12 27.10 9.49 0.41
C PHE A 12 27.87 9.75 -0.88
N ARG A 13 29.18 10.04 -0.80
CA ARG A 13 30.03 10.20 -2.00
C ARG A 13 30.11 8.90 -2.80
N ARG A 14 30.19 7.75 -2.13
CA ARG A 14 30.21 6.43 -2.77
C ARG A 14 28.90 6.13 -3.51
N CYS A 15 27.74 6.35 -2.88
CA CYS A 15 26.44 6.20 -3.54
C CYS A 15 26.25 7.12 -4.75
N ARG A 16 26.68 8.39 -4.64
CA ARG A 16 26.58 9.36 -5.75
C ARG A 16 27.45 8.94 -6.95
N MET A 17 28.66 8.42 -6.71
CA MET A 17 29.52 7.93 -7.79
C MET A 17 28.94 6.69 -8.49
N THR A 18 28.34 5.75 -7.73
CA THR A 18 27.71 4.55 -8.31
C THR A 18 26.49 4.90 -9.17
N CYS A 19 25.66 5.85 -8.74
CA CYS A 19 24.50 6.31 -9.53
C CYS A 19 24.92 7.00 -10.83
N VAL A 20 25.95 7.86 -10.79
CA VAL A 20 26.46 8.54 -12.00
C VAL A 20 27.08 7.54 -12.99
N ALA A 21 27.78 6.52 -12.49
CA ALA A 21 28.36 5.46 -13.32
C ALA A 21 27.29 4.62 -14.03
N VAL A 22 26.21 4.24 -13.33
CA VAL A 22 25.08 3.49 -13.90
C VAL A 22 24.34 4.31 -14.97
N PHE A 23 24.15 5.61 -14.74
CA PHE A 23 23.50 6.50 -15.73
C PHE A 23 24.36 6.70 -17.00
N ARG A 24 25.69 6.76 -16.85
CA ARG A 24 26.63 6.87 -17.98
C ARG A 24 26.69 5.58 -18.80
N ALA A 25 26.58 4.42 -18.15
CA ALA A 25 26.51 3.11 -18.79
C ALA A 25 25.18 2.91 -19.56
N ALA A 26 24.05 3.35 -19.01
CA ALA A 26 22.77 3.28 -19.70
C ALA A 26 22.75 4.15 -20.98
N ARG A 27 23.35 5.35 -20.94
CA ARG A 27 23.39 6.28 -22.08
C ARG A 27 24.29 5.80 -23.23
N THR A 28 25.32 5.02 -22.94
CA THR A 28 26.24 4.45 -23.96
C THR A 28 25.65 3.23 -24.67
N LEU A 29 24.70 2.52 -24.05
CA LEU A 29 24.04 1.35 -24.64
C LEU A 29 22.84 1.70 -25.53
N ILE A 30 22.13 2.79 -25.23
CA ILE A 30 20.89 3.16 -25.94
C ILE A 30 21.18 3.89 -27.27
N SER A 31 22.26 4.67 -27.35
CA SER A 31 22.61 5.46 -28.53
C SER A 31 22.91 4.65 -29.82
N PRO A 32 23.67 3.54 -29.80
CA PRO A 32 23.97 2.79 -31.03
C PRO A 32 22.78 1.99 -31.58
N VAL A 33 21.80 1.64 -30.74
CA VAL A 33 20.59 0.91 -31.16
C VAL A 33 19.65 1.82 -31.93
N VAL A 34 19.43 3.04 -31.44
CA VAL A 34 18.56 4.04 -32.10
C VAL A 34 19.16 4.50 -33.45
N SER A 35 20.49 4.63 -33.52
CA SER A 35 21.20 5.01 -34.77
C SER A 35 21.15 3.90 -35.85
N ARG A 36 21.23 2.61 -35.45
CA ARG A 36 21.11 1.48 -36.40
C ARG A 36 19.71 1.34 -36.98
N ILE A 37 18.67 1.62 -36.20
CA ILE A 37 17.27 1.59 -36.66
C ILE A 37 17.01 2.74 -37.66
N ALA A 38 17.46 3.95 -37.37
CA ALA A 38 17.31 5.09 -38.28
C ALA A 38 18.04 4.87 -39.63
N THR A 39 19.24 4.28 -39.60
CA THR A 39 20.02 3.99 -40.82
C THR A 39 19.38 2.89 -41.67
N TYR A 40 18.76 1.87 -41.05
CA TYR A 40 18.05 0.80 -41.75
C TYR A 40 16.85 1.34 -42.56
N PHE A 41 16.05 2.23 -41.97
CA PHE A 41 14.89 2.83 -42.64
C PHE A 41 15.29 3.83 -43.75
N SER A 42 16.38 4.59 -43.57
CA SER A 42 16.79 5.59 -44.56
C SER A 42 17.46 4.97 -45.80
N THR A 43 18.17 3.84 -45.66
CA THR A 43 18.99 3.28 -46.75
C THR A 43 18.39 2.06 -47.46
N ARG A 44 17.63 1.19 -46.76
CA ARG A 44 17.14 -0.07 -47.34
C ARG A 44 15.72 -0.03 -47.88
N MET A 45 14.87 0.89 -47.42
CA MET A 45 13.50 1.05 -47.95
C MET A 45 13.43 1.53 -49.41
N PRO A 46 14.26 2.48 -49.88
CA PRO A 46 14.21 2.94 -51.27
C PRO A 46 14.57 1.85 -52.29
N ALA A 47 15.50 0.95 -51.94
CA ALA A 47 15.93 -0.15 -52.80
C ALA A 47 14.89 -1.26 -52.95
N ALA A 48 14.05 -1.47 -51.93
CA ALA A 48 12.96 -2.46 -51.96
C ALA A 48 11.82 -2.04 -52.90
N ILE A 49 11.53 -0.73 -52.99
CA ILE A 49 10.46 -0.19 -53.83
C ILE A 49 10.85 -0.25 -55.32
N SER A 50 12.12 -0.02 -55.65
CA SER A 50 12.61 -0.03 -57.05
C SER A 50 12.61 -1.44 -57.67
N ARG A 51 12.81 -2.51 -56.87
CA ARG A 51 12.76 -3.90 -57.34
C ARG A 51 11.34 -4.38 -57.68
N ILE A 52 10.32 -3.82 -57.03
CA ILE A 52 8.90 -4.16 -57.29
C ILE A 52 8.42 -3.50 -58.60
N THR A 53 9.02 -2.38 -59.02
CA THR A 53 8.65 -1.69 -60.26
C THR A 53 9.15 -2.41 -61.53
N VAL A 54 10.25 -3.15 -61.45
CA VAL A 54 10.83 -3.91 -62.57
C VAL A 54 10.15 -5.27 -62.77
N ALA A 55 9.67 -5.91 -61.69
CA ALA A 55 9.00 -7.21 -61.75
C ALA A 55 7.60 -7.19 -62.42
N LEU A 56 7.03 -6.00 -62.66
CA LEU A 56 5.73 -5.82 -63.31
C LEU A 56 5.84 -5.29 -64.76
N GLY A 57 7.06 -5.19 -65.32
CA GLY A 57 7.31 -4.70 -66.68
C GLY A 57 8.23 -5.61 -67.49
N GLY A 58 7.64 -6.48 -68.33
CA GLY A 58 8.31 -7.29 -69.37
C GLY A 58 7.88 -8.76 -69.26
N HIS A 59 7.28 -9.42 -70.26
CA HIS A 59 7.81 -9.67 -71.61
C HIS A 59 6.71 -10.23 -72.59
N PRO A 60 6.98 -10.58 -73.87
CA PRO A 60 6.17 -10.19 -75.05
C PRO A 60 5.67 -11.41 -75.91
N GLU A 61 5.52 -11.21 -77.25
CA GLU A 61 5.25 -12.17 -78.38
C GLU A 61 3.77 -12.37 -78.78
N ALA A 62 3.32 -12.43 -80.03
CA ALA A 62 3.83 -12.13 -81.39
C ALA A 62 2.62 -12.05 -82.35
N ALA A 63 2.79 -11.47 -83.55
CA ALA A 63 1.84 -11.45 -84.67
C ALA A 63 1.96 -12.76 -85.51
N PRO A 64 0.99 -13.16 -86.38
CA PRO A 64 0.77 -12.45 -87.64
C PRO A 64 -0.66 -12.50 -88.29
N ASP A 65 -0.85 -11.55 -89.21
CA ASP A 65 -1.55 -11.55 -90.50
C ASP A 65 -3.10 -11.69 -90.66
N GLY A 66 -3.61 -10.84 -91.56
CA GLY A 66 -4.79 -11.10 -92.42
C GLY A 66 -6.18 -10.70 -91.91
N GLY A 67 -6.74 -9.60 -92.43
CA GLY A 67 -8.21 -9.42 -92.55
C GLY A 67 -8.82 -8.12 -91.98
N ARG A 68 -9.69 -7.49 -92.77
CA ARG A 68 -10.35 -6.17 -92.66
C ARG A 68 -11.54 -6.15 -91.66
N PRO A 69 -12.26 -5.02 -91.49
CA PRO A 69 -12.06 -3.91 -90.54
C PRO A 69 -13.06 -3.93 -89.36
N ASP A 70 -12.83 -3.19 -88.26
CA ASP A 70 -13.97 -2.75 -87.41
C ASP A 70 -13.68 -1.51 -86.53
N ALA A 71 -14.56 -0.51 -86.67
CA ALA A 71 -14.48 0.81 -86.05
C ALA A 71 -14.86 0.83 -84.54
N ALA A 72 -15.04 -0.32 -83.90
CA ALA A 72 -15.43 -0.39 -82.48
C ALA A 72 -14.25 -0.29 -81.49
N ARG A 73 -12.99 -0.37 -81.95
CA ARG A 73 -11.82 -0.48 -81.05
C ARG A 73 -11.25 0.87 -80.54
N LYS A 74 -11.59 2.00 -81.17
CA LYS A 74 -10.99 3.32 -80.82
C LYS A 74 -11.66 4.04 -79.66
N SER A 75 -12.92 3.75 -79.31
CA SER A 75 -13.63 4.43 -78.21
C SER A 75 -13.22 3.90 -76.83
N ARG A 76 -13.00 2.58 -76.70
CA ARG A 76 -12.72 1.91 -75.41
C ARG A 76 -11.34 2.24 -74.81
N SER A 77 -10.39 2.69 -75.64
CA SER A 77 -9.00 3.01 -75.23
C SER A 77 -8.85 4.40 -74.58
N LYS A 78 -9.70 5.38 -74.93
CA LYS A 78 -9.65 6.73 -74.33
C LYS A 78 -10.35 6.78 -72.97
N GLU A 79 -11.41 6.00 -72.78
CA GLU A 79 -12.16 5.88 -71.53
C GLU A 79 -11.31 5.25 -70.42
N SER A 80 -10.60 4.15 -70.73
CA SER A 80 -9.74 3.44 -69.77
C SER A 80 -8.55 4.27 -69.30
N HIS A 81 -8.00 5.12 -70.17
CA HIS A 81 -6.90 6.03 -69.81
C HIS A 81 -7.36 7.16 -68.88
N ARG A 82 -8.57 7.71 -69.10
CA ARG A 82 -9.15 8.74 -68.20
C ARG A 82 -9.45 8.17 -66.82
N VAL A 83 -10.03 6.98 -66.74
CA VAL A 83 -10.31 6.31 -65.46
C VAL A 83 -9.01 5.95 -64.72
N TYR A 84 -7.97 5.52 -65.44
CA TYR A 84 -6.67 5.24 -64.86
C TYR A 84 -6.00 6.51 -64.29
N VAL A 85 -6.02 7.62 -65.04
CA VAL A 85 -5.45 8.90 -64.58
C VAL A 85 -6.21 9.42 -63.36
N ILE A 86 -7.54 9.37 -63.34
CA ILE A 86 -8.34 9.81 -62.18
C ILE A 86 -8.05 8.95 -60.94
N ARG A 87 -8.02 7.62 -61.07
CA ARG A 87 -7.72 6.72 -59.95
C ARG A 87 -6.30 6.93 -59.40
N ARG A 88 -5.33 7.16 -60.28
CA ARG A 88 -3.95 7.46 -59.89
C ARG A 88 -3.83 8.81 -59.18
N SER A 89 -4.53 9.84 -59.65
CA SER A 89 -4.55 11.15 -58.99
C SER A 89 -5.21 11.10 -57.61
N VAL A 90 -6.31 10.36 -57.46
CA VAL A 90 -6.98 10.16 -56.16
C VAL A 90 -6.08 9.38 -55.19
N ALA A 91 -5.41 8.31 -55.66
CA ALA A 91 -4.48 7.55 -54.83
C ALA A 91 -3.30 8.41 -54.33
N LEU A 92 -2.74 9.26 -55.20
CA LEU A 92 -1.65 10.16 -54.83
C LEU A 92 -2.10 11.23 -53.81
N LEU A 93 -3.32 11.76 -53.94
CA LEU A 93 -3.88 12.71 -52.98
C LEU A 93 -4.14 12.07 -51.61
N LEU A 94 -4.65 10.84 -51.58
CA LEU A 94 -4.88 10.10 -50.33
C LEU A 94 -3.56 9.79 -49.62
N VAL A 95 -2.52 9.39 -50.36
CA VAL A 95 -1.18 9.17 -49.79
C VAL A 95 -0.62 10.48 -49.24
N ALA A 96 -0.71 11.58 -50.00
CA ALA A 96 -0.23 12.89 -49.55
C ALA A 96 -0.92 13.35 -48.26
N ALA A 97 -2.25 13.21 -48.17
CA ALA A 97 -3.04 13.54 -46.98
C ALA A 97 -2.67 12.66 -45.77
N ALA A 98 -2.47 11.36 -45.98
CA ALA A 98 -2.03 10.45 -44.92
C ALA A 98 -0.63 10.81 -44.41
N THR A 99 0.31 11.15 -45.30
CA THR A 99 1.64 11.63 -44.88
C THR A 99 1.57 12.95 -44.11
N ALA A 100 0.72 13.90 -44.53
CA ALA A 100 0.55 15.15 -43.81
C ALA A 100 -0.02 14.93 -42.39
N MET A 101 -1.00 14.03 -42.25
CA MET A 101 -1.57 13.68 -40.94
C MET A 101 -0.54 13.01 -40.03
N VAL A 102 0.31 12.12 -40.56
CA VAL A 102 1.41 11.51 -39.81
C VAL A 102 2.44 12.56 -39.38
N ILE A 103 2.78 13.53 -40.23
CA ILE A 103 3.72 14.61 -39.88
C ILE A 103 3.15 15.48 -38.73
N VAL A 104 1.85 15.80 -38.76
CA VAL A 104 1.19 16.57 -37.69
C VAL A 104 1.17 15.77 -36.38
N LEU A 105 0.87 14.47 -36.42
CA LEU A 105 0.89 13.58 -35.25
C LEU A 105 2.31 13.43 -34.66
N ILE A 106 3.33 13.31 -35.51
CA ILE A 106 4.72 13.25 -35.04
C ILE A 106 5.12 14.60 -34.43
N SER A 107 4.72 15.72 -35.04
CA SER A 107 5.03 17.06 -34.54
C SER A 107 4.37 17.34 -33.18
N SER A 108 3.13 16.89 -32.96
CA SER A 108 2.45 17.02 -31.67
C SER A 108 3.06 16.12 -30.58
N VAL A 109 3.55 14.92 -30.94
CA VAL A 109 4.30 14.05 -30.03
C VAL A 109 5.66 14.65 -29.68
N VAL A 110 6.41 15.18 -30.64
CA VAL A 110 7.72 15.80 -30.41
C VAL A 110 7.60 17.07 -29.56
N ASN A 111 6.61 17.94 -29.83
CA ASN A 111 6.34 19.12 -29.00
C ASN A 111 5.88 18.73 -27.59
N GLY A 112 5.11 17.65 -27.44
CA GLY A 112 4.70 17.10 -26.14
C GLY A 112 5.87 16.54 -25.32
N LEU A 113 6.93 16.05 -25.98
CA LEU A 113 8.17 15.58 -25.33
C LEU A 113 9.13 16.72 -24.95
N GLN A 114 9.07 17.87 -25.63
CA GLN A 114 9.89 19.04 -25.29
C GLN A 114 9.27 19.91 -24.18
N ALA A 115 7.96 19.80 -23.94
CA ALA A 115 7.25 20.59 -22.92
C ALA A 115 7.37 20.03 -21.48
N GLN A 116 8.18 19.01 -21.22
CA GLN A 116 8.34 18.44 -19.88
C GLN A 116 9.81 18.37 -19.49
N ASP A 117 10.30 19.42 -18.83
CA ASP A 117 11.59 19.39 -18.17
C ASP A 117 11.52 18.44 -16.95
N PRO A 118 12.24 17.30 -16.95
CA PRO A 118 12.16 16.32 -15.85
C PRO A 118 12.70 16.87 -14.52
N ALA A 119 13.51 17.95 -14.55
CA ALA A 119 14.07 18.56 -13.35
C ALA A 119 13.01 19.26 -12.49
N THR A 120 12.05 19.97 -13.11
CA THR A 120 10.99 20.70 -12.40
C THR A 120 10.00 19.74 -11.74
N ARG A 121 9.66 18.62 -12.41
CA ARG A 121 8.76 17.59 -11.84
C ARG A 121 9.37 16.89 -10.62
N ILE A 122 10.67 16.60 -10.63
CA ILE A 122 11.34 16.01 -9.46
C ILE A 122 11.38 17.03 -8.31
N GLN A 123 11.62 18.30 -8.61
CA GLN A 123 11.65 19.36 -7.60
C GLN A 123 10.27 19.60 -6.97
N GLU A 124 9.21 19.68 -7.76
CA GLU A 124 7.82 19.81 -7.27
C GLU A 124 7.38 18.58 -6.47
N ARG A 125 7.73 17.37 -6.92
CA ARG A 125 7.40 16.13 -6.18
C ARG A 125 8.19 16.02 -4.87
N SER A 126 9.43 16.51 -4.84
CA SER A 126 10.24 16.57 -3.62
C SER A 126 9.75 17.63 -2.64
N ALA A 127 9.29 18.78 -3.14
CA ALA A 127 8.71 19.85 -2.35
C ALA A 127 7.35 19.42 -1.77
N ALA A 128 6.49 18.80 -2.59
CA ALA A 128 5.21 18.25 -2.15
C ALA A 128 5.39 17.07 -1.17
N SER A 129 6.42 16.25 -1.35
CA SER A 129 6.77 15.18 -0.38
C SER A 129 7.31 15.76 0.92
N SER A 130 8.15 16.80 0.84
CA SER A 130 8.72 17.47 2.02
C SER A 130 7.65 18.19 2.82
N GLU A 131 6.69 18.83 2.15
CA GLU A 131 5.55 19.49 2.78
C GLU A 131 4.60 18.46 3.40
N ARG A 132 4.34 17.33 2.73
CA ARG A 132 3.51 16.25 3.29
C ARG A 132 4.18 15.55 4.48
N ILE A 133 5.51 15.41 4.48
CA ILE A 133 6.28 14.92 5.63
C ILE A 133 6.27 15.94 6.77
N ARG A 134 6.40 17.25 6.48
CA ARG A 134 6.28 18.30 7.50
C ARG A 134 4.87 18.33 8.10
N GLN A 135 3.83 18.30 7.28
CA GLN A 135 2.45 18.25 7.73
C GLN A 135 2.15 16.96 8.50
N GLY A 136 2.66 15.80 8.06
CA GLY A 136 2.59 14.55 8.80
C GLY A 136 3.32 14.60 10.15
N ALA A 137 4.51 15.22 10.20
CA ALA A 137 5.27 15.42 11.43
C ALA A 137 4.63 16.44 12.38
N VAL A 138 3.94 17.46 11.85
CA VAL A 138 3.15 18.43 12.61
C VAL A 138 1.90 17.76 13.17
N ILE A 139 1.20 16.93 12.39
CA ILE A 139 0.05 16.14 12.88
C ILE A 139 0.48 15.12 13.94
N LEU A 140 1.62 14.43 13.78
CA LEU A 140 2.16 13.52 14.79
C LEU A 140 2.62 14.24 16.07
N LYS A 141 3.12 15.48 15.97
CA LYS A 141 3.45 16.32 17.14
C LYS A 141 2.23 16.92 17.82
N GLN A 142 1.16 17.21 17.07
CA GLN A 142 -0.09 17.77 17.62
C GLN A 142 -1.04 16.68 18.14
N ALA A 143 -0.84 15.43 17.75
CA ALA A 143 -1.56 14.25 18.27
C ALA A 143 -0.88 13.61 19.49
N ALA A 144 0.26 14.12 19.96
CA ALA A 144 0.83 13.72 21.24
C ALA A 144 0.33 14.69 22.33
N PRO A 145 -0.79 14.39 23.01
CA PRO A 145 -0.99 15.00 24.31
C PRO A 145 0.24 14.68 25.16
N SER A 146 0.79 15.71 25.82
CA SER A 146 1.68 15.54 26.97
C SER A 146 1.17 14.38 27.83
N PRO A 147 2.03 13.52 28.43
CA PRO A 147 1.59 12.32 29.15
C PRO A 147 0.79 12.71 30.39
N ARG A 148 -0.48 13.03 30.18
CA ARG A 148 -1.47 13.09 31.22
C ARG A 148 -1.63 11.65 31.63
N ALA A 149 -1.31 11.35 32.90
CA ALA A 149 -1.64 10.08 33.52
C ALA A 149 -3.03 9.64 33.03
N GLU A 150 -3.15 8.39 32.59
CA GLU A 150 -4.35 7.85 31.95
C GLU A 150 -5.56 8.01 32.88
N GLY A 151 -6.24 9.15 32.75
CA GLY A 151 -7.33 9.54 33.63
C GLY A 151 -8.62 8.84 33.24
N VAL A 152 -9.52 8.76 34.21
CA VAL A 152 -10.91 8.32 34.02
C VAL A 152 -11.57 9.18 32.94
N LEU A 153 -12.22 8.53 31.98
CA LEU A 153 -12.89 9.21 30.88
C LEU A 153 -14.17 9.91 31.33
N SER A 154 -14.39 11.13 30.84
CA SER A 154 -15.71 11.77 30.90
C SER A 154 -16.69 11.15 29.89
N GLU A 155 -17.98 11.34 30.12
CA GLU A 155 -19.07 10.91 29.22
C GLU A 155 -18.84 11.42 27.78
N GLY A 156 -18.50 12.72 27.63
CA GLY A 156 -18.23 13.32 26.33
C GLY A 156 -17.03 12.71 25.61
N GLN A 157 -15.97 12.36 26.35
CA GLN A 157 -14.82 11.66 25.77
C GLN A 157 -15.20 10.23 25.34
N ARG A 158 -15.99 9.52 26.15
CA ARG A 158 -16.50 8.17 25.82
C ARG A 158 -17.31 8.21 24.52
N SER A 159 -18.26 9.13 24.43
CA SER A 159 -19.10 9.31 23.24
C SER A 159 -18.28 9.61 21.99
N ALA A 160 -17.32 10.55 22.07
CA ALA A 160 -16.48 10.90 20.93
C ALA A 160 -15.62 9.73 20.42
N ILE A 161 -15.05 8.94 21.33
CA ILE A 161 -14.28 7.72 21.00
C ILE A 161 -15.19 6.68 20.34
N MET A 162 -16.37 6.43 20.91
CA MET A 162 -17.34 5.47 20.38
C MET A 162 -17.78 5.80 18.96
N VAL A 163 -18.16 7.06 18.71
CA VAL A 163 -18.57 7.52 17.37
C VAL A 163 -17.44 7.30 16.36
N LYS A 164 -16.19 7.58 16.76
CA LYS A 164 -15.04 7.37 15.89
C LYS A 164 -14.81 5.88 15.60
N ALA A 165 -14.94 5.01 16.61
CA ALA A 165 -14.80 3.56 16.47
C ALA A 165 -15.84 2.99 15.51
N GLN A 166 -17.11 3.33 15.70
CA GLN A 166 -18.23 2.89 14.85
C GLN A 166 -18.02 3.32 13.39
N GLU A 167 -17.52 4.54 13.17
CA GLU A 167 -17.24 4.99 11.81
C GLU A 167 -16.06 4.24 11.17
N VAL A 168 -15.03 3.90 11.95
CA VAL A 168 -13.91 3.06 11.46
C VAL A 168 -14.42 1.66 11.10
N ALA A 169 -15.23 1.04 11.97
CA ALA A 169 -15.83 -0.27 11.71
C ALA A 169 -16.68 -0.26 10.43
N ARG A 170 -17.56 0.73 10.26
CA ARG A 170 -18.39 0.88 9.07
C ARG A 170 -17.59 1.11 7.78
N ARG A 171 -16.44 1.79 7.88
CA ARG A 171 -15.54 2.06 6.74
C ARG A 171 -14.52 0.96 6.47
N SER A 172 -14.40 -0.04 7.34
CA SER A 172 -13.39 -1.11 7.22
C SER A 172 -13.59 -2.00 5.99
N GLY A 173 -14.83 -2.08 5.46
CA GLY A 173 -15.19 -3.03 4.41
C GLY A 173 -15.31 -4.48 4.90
N LYS A 174 -15.23 -4.71 6.23
CA LYS A 174 -15.41 -6.01 6.88
C LYS A 174 -16.86 -6.18 7.35
N THR A 175 -17.26 -7.42 7.64
CA THR A 175 -18.52 -7.71 8.34
C THR A 175 -18.53 -6.99 9.69
N LEU A 176 -19.67 -6.41 10.07
CA LEU A 176 -19.81 -5.74 11.35
C LEU A 176 -20.14 -6.75 12.44
N HIS A 177 -19.35 -6.74 13.51
CA HIS A 177 -19.57 -7.55 14.71
C HIS A 177 -19.77 -6.61 15.90
N GLY A 178 -20.94 -6.67 16.55
CA GLY A 178 -21.23 -5.90 17.76
C GLY A 178 -21.04 -6.76 19.01
N TYR A 179 -20.27 -6.25 19.97
CA TYR A 179 -20.02 -6.92 21.24
C TYR A 179 -20.43 -6.04 22.42
N HIS A 180 -21.11 -6.64 23.38
CA HIS A 180 -21.34 -6.10 24.71
C HIS A 180 -20.27 -6.65 25.65
N TYR A 181 -19.57 -5.77 26.37
CA TYR A 181 -18.54 -6.18 27.31
C TYR A 181 -18.81 -5.67 28.73
N CYS A 182 -18.45 -6.50 29.69
CA CYS A 182 -18.46 -6.19 31.11
C CYS A 182 -17.01 -5.93 31.59
N VAL A 183 -16.87 -5.25 32.72
CA VAL A 183 -15.57 -5.08 33.40
C VAL A 183 -15.74 -5.50 34.86
N SER A 184 -14.78 -6.27 35.39
CA SER A 184 -14.76 -6.69 36.80
C SER A 184 -13.32 -6.83 37.32
N SER A 185 -13.18 -7.25 38.58
CA SER A 185 -11.90 -7.57 39.19
C SER A 185 -11.96 -8.84 40.03
N THR A 186 -10.79 -9.41 40.33
CA THR A 186 -10.65 -10.59 41.20
C THR A 186 -9.40 -10.47 42.07
N GLY A 187 -9.56 -10.68 43.37
CA GLY A 187 -8.49 -10.46 44.36
C GLY A 187 -8.29 -8.99 44.72
N ASP A 188 -7.20 -8.69 45.43
CA ASP A 188 -6.86 -7.33 45.83
C ASP A 188 -6.07 -6.62 44.71
N VAL A 189 -6.79 -5.84 43.89
CA VAL A 189 -6.22 -5.08 42.76
C VAL A 189 -6.46 -3.57 42.87
N GLY A 190 -7.04 -3.11 43.99
CA GLY A 190 -7.44 -1.71 44.19
C GLY A 190 -8.60 -1.25 43.31
N ASP A 191 -8.70 0.08 43.11
CA ASP A 191 -9.72 0.71 42.25
C ASP A 191 -9.44 0.43 40.76
N ILE A 192 -10.48 0.04 40.03
CA ILE A 192 -10.37 -0.36 38.61
C ILE A 192 -10.84 0.69 37.60
N LYS A 193 -11.10 1.94 38.00
CA LYS A 193 -11.62 2.97 37.07
C LYS A 193 -10.65 3.31 35.94
N VAL A 194 -9.35 3.24 36.22
CA VAL A 194 -8.29 3.39 35.20
C VAL A 194 -8.30 2.19 34.25
N PHE A 195 -8.48 0.98 34.78
CA PHE A 195 -8.63 -0.23 33.98
C PHE A 195 -9.84 -0.14 33.06
N GLU A 196 -11.03 0.15 33.59
CA GLU A 196 -12.26 0.36 32.82
C GLU A 196 -12.11 1.40 31.70
N SER A 197 -11.48 2.54 32.02
CA SER A 197 -11.27 3.62 31.04
C SER A 197 -10.27 3.21 29.96
N THR A 198 -9.25 2.43 30.30
CA THR A 198 -8.25 1.96 29.35
C THR A 198 -8.80 0.85 28.46
N VAL A 199 -9.60 -0.07 29.01
CA VAL A 199 -10.39 -1.04 28.25
C VAL A 199 -11.26 -0.31 27.22
N PHE A 200 -12.07 0.65 27.67
CA PHE A 200 -12.93 1.42 26.77
C PHE A 200 -12.15 2.10 25.64
N LYS A 201 -11.05 2.80 25.96
CA LYS A 201 -10.18 3.46 24.96
C LYS A 201 -9.57 2.47 23.97
N THR A 202 -9.15 1.31 24.46
CA THR A 202 -8.43 0.31 23.65
C THR A 202 -9.37 -0.35 22.65
N LEU A 203 -10.50 -0.89 23.14
CA LEU A 203 -11.49 -1.57 22.31
C LEU A 203 -12.11 -0.65 21.25
N ASN A 204 -12.30 0.63 21.59
CA ASN A 204 -12.88 1.63 20.70
C ASN A 204 -11.82 2.53 20.03
N SER A 205 -10.56 2.10 19.98
CA SER A 205 -9.53 2.86 19.28
C SER A 205 -9.66 2.71 17.77
N SER A 206 -9.49 3.81 17.02
CA SER A 206 -9.42 3.77 15.56
C SER A 206 -8.21 3.00 15.01
N LEU A 207 -7.24 2.67 15.86
CA LEU A 207 -6.07 1.87 15.51
C LEU A 207 -6.30 0.36 15.73
N GLY A 208 -7.33 0.00 16.49
CA GLY A 208 -7.58 -1.37 16.97
C GLY A 208 -8.56 -2.19 16.12
N TRP A 209 -9.24 -3.11 16.79
CA TRP A 209 -10.24 -4.03 16.25
C TRP A 209 -11.43 -3.39 15.51
N PRO A 210 -11.80 -2.11 15.69
CA PRO A 210 -12.72 -1.45 14.76
C PRO A 210 -12.27 -1.53 13.31
N ARG A 211 -10.97 -1.60 13.02
CA ARG A 211 -10.47 -1.83 11.65
C ARG A 211 -10.80 -3.23 11.11
N ALA A 212 -11.13 -4.19 11.96
CA ALA A 212 -11.61 -5.52 11.61
C ALA A 212 -13.15 -5.63 11.54
N GLY A 213 -13.87 -4.53 11.77
CA GLY A 213 -15.35 -4.51 11.78
C GLY A 213 -15.98 -4.68 13.16
N ALA A 214 -15.18 -4.75 14.24
CA ALA A 214 -15.72 -4.88 15.59
C ALA A 214 -16.21 -3.54 16.17
N THR A 215 -17.31 -3.58 16.92
CA THR A 215 -17.79 -2.47 17.76
C THR A 215 -18.02 -2.99 19.18
N PHE A 216 -17.69 -2.19 20.20
CA PHE A 216 -17.70 -2.64 21.60
C PHE A 216 -18.46 -1.67 22.48
N SER A 217 -19.57 -2.13 23.05
CA SER A 217 -20.41 -1.35 23.96
C SER A 217 -20.26 -1.86 25.39
N TYR A 218 -20.02 -0.95 26.33
CA TYR A 218 -20.02 -1.30 27.75
C TYR A 218 -21.43 -1.67 28.20
N ALA A 219 -21.58 -2.80 28.88
CA ALA A 219 -22.81 -3.21 29.54
C ALA A 219 -22.56 -3.30 31.05
N ALA A 220 -23.41 -2.64 31.84
CA ALA A 220 -23.34 -2.75 33.29
C ALA A 220 -23.70 -4.17 33.71
N SER A 221 -22.91 -4.78 34.61
CA SER A 221 -23.23 -6.09 35.18
C SER A 221 -24.43 -5.99 36.12
N SER A 222 -25.65 -5.99 35.58
CA SER A 222 -26.88 -6.17 36.36
C SER A 222 -27.71 -7.32 35.78
N GLY A 223 -27.55 -8.50 36.38
CA GLY A 223 -28.47 -9.63 36.26
C GLY A 223 -28.25 -10.55 35.05
N GLY A 224 -27.47 -11.63 35.26
CA GLY A 224 -27.55 -12.89 34.52
C GLY A 224 -27.38 -12.84 32.99
N SER A 225 -26.15 -13.10 32.51
CA SER A 225 -25.80 -13.37 31.09
C SER A 225 -26.02 -12.23 30.07
N ALA A 226 -25.45 -11.03 30.35
CA ALA A 226 -25.64 -9.84 29.51
C ALA A 226 -24.42 -9.39 28.65
N CYS A 227 -23.27 -10.06 28.77
CA CYS A 227 -22.03 -9.65 28.11
C CYS A 227 -21.44 -10.78 27.25
N ASP A 228 -21.00 -10.46 26.05
CA ASP A 228 -20.29 -11.36 25.13
C ASP A 228 -18.89 -11.69 25.65
N MET A 229 -18.30 -10.77 26.44
CA MET A 229 -17.03 -10.96 27.12
C MET A 229 -16.93 -10.15 28.42
N THR A 230 -16.15 -10.65 29.37
CA THR A 230 -15.83 -9.93 30.61
C THR A 230 -14.34 -9.63 30.65
N LEU A 231 -13.97 -8.36 30.79
CA LEU A 231 -12.58 -7.96 31.02
C LEU A 231 -12.33 -7.87 32.52
N ILE A 232 -11.44 -8.74 33.02
CA ILE A 232 -11.21 -8.94 34.45
C ILE A 232 -9.79 -8.51 34.79
N LEU A 233 -9.62 -7.58 35.73
CA LEU A 233 -8.30 -7.31 36.32
C LEU A 233 -8.11 -8.23 37.53
N ALA A 234 -7.13 -9.14 37.47
CA ALA A 234 -6.95 -10.17 38.47
C ALA A 234 -5.59 -10.09 39.17
N GLN A 235 -5.59 -10.23 40.49
CA GLN A 235 -4.38 -10.42 41.29
C GLN A 235 -3.61 -11.66 40.78
N ALA A 236 -2.28 -11.58 40.71
CA ALA A 236 -1.44 -12.64 40.14
C ALA A 236 -1.71 -14.03 40.75
N SER A 237 -1.86 -14.11 42.07
CA SER A 237 -2.17 -15.36 42.79
C SER A 237 -3.55 -15.94 42.48
N ALA A 238 -4.48 -15.15 41.94
CA ALA A 238 -5.81 -15.59 41.55
C ALA A 238 -5.88 -16.11 40.11
N MET A 239 -4.84 -15.91 39.28
CA MET A 239 -4.87 -16.25 37.86
C MET A 239 -5.19 -17.73 37.59
N LYS A 240 -4.61 -18.64 38.37
CA LYS A 240 -4.85 -20.09 38.22
C LYS A 240 -6.26 -20.53 38.65
N SER A 241 -7.01 -19.68 39.34
CA SER A 241 -8.40 -20.00 39.69
C SER A 241 -9.35 -19.96 38.48
N PHE A 242 -8.96 -19.27 37.39
CA PHE A 242 -9.74 -19.23 36.16
C PHE A 242 -9.56 -20.49 35.30
N SER A 243 -8.33 -21.04 35.26
CA SER A 243 -8.01 -22.29 34.55
C SER A 243 -6.58 -22.74 34.91
N ASP A 244 -6.35 -24.05 34.94
CA ASP A 244 -5.01 -24.64 35.08
C ASP A 244 -4.04 -24.22 33.96
N GLY A 245 -4.57 -23.81 32.79
CA GLY A 245 -3.78 -23.31 31.66
C GLY A 245 -3.29 -21.87 31.81
N CYS A 246 -3.81 -21.10 32.77
CA CYS A 246 -3.38 -19.72 32.99
C CYS A 246 -2.07 -19.67 33.79
N SER A 247 -1.18 -18.77 33.40
CA SER A 247 0.02 -18.45 34.15
C SER A 247 -0.29 -17.47 35.29
N GLU A 248 0.43 -17.58 36.42
CA GLU A 248 0.44 -16.54 37.45
C GLU A 248 1.20 -15.27 37.00
N GLU A 249 1.98 -15.37 35.92
CA GLU A 249 2.85 -14.30 35.44
C GLU A 249 2.26 -13.47 34.30
N TYR A 250 1.35 -14.04 33.51
CA TYR A 250 0.84 -13.44 32.28
C TYR A 250 -0.68 -13.41 32.23
N SER A 251 -1.24 -12.50 31.44
CA SER A 251 -2.67 -12.48 31.11
C SER A 251 -3.08 -13.76 30.37
N CYS A 252 -4.38 -14.07 30.38
CA CYS A 252 -4.94 -15.20 29.64
C CYS A 252 -6.40 -14.95 29.27
N ARG A 253 -6.90 -15.68 28.29
CA ARG A 253 -8.32 -15.75 27.93
C ARG A 253 -8.90 -17.12 28.25
N VAL A 254 -10.00 -17.18 29.00
CA VAL A 254 -10.72 -18.42 29.32
C VAL A 254 -12.18 -18.28 28.90
N GLY A 255 -12.60 -19.03 27.88
CA GLY A 255 -13.96 -18.90 27.33
C GLY A 255 -14.26 -17.46 26.89
N ASN A 256 -15.22 -16.80 27.54
CA ASN A 256 -15.56 -15.40 27.29
C ASN A 256 -14.83 -14.41 28.21
N ASP A 257 -14.04 -14.89 29.16
CA ASP A 257 -13.32 -14.05 30.11
C ASP A 257 -11.93 -13.70 29.57
N VAL A 258 -11.65 -12.40 29.55
CA VAL A 258 -10.37 -11.80 29.20
C VAL A 258 -9.73 -11.34 30.50
N ILE A 259 -8.76 -12.11 31.00
CA ILE A 259 -8.18 -11.95 32.33
C ILE A 259 -6.82 -11.28 32.21
N ILE A 260 -6.71 -10.08 32.76
CA ILE A 260 -5.51 -9.26 32.76
C ILE A 260 -4.81 -9.38 34.10
N ASN A 261 -3.54 -9.81 34.07
CA ASN A 261 -2.71 -9.95 35.27
C ASN A 261 -2.35 -8.58 35.87
N ALA A 262 -2.66 -8.36 37.15
CA ALA A 262 -2.49 -7.07 37.82
C ALA A 262 -1.02 -6.63 38.01
N ASP A 263 -0.09 -7.58 38.19
CA ASP A 263 1.33 -7.26 38.34
C ASP A 263 1.88 -6.73 37.01
N ARG A 264 1.52 -7.39 35.90
CA ARG A 264 1.89 -6.96 34.54
C ARG A 264 1.13 -5.72 34.09
N TRP A 265 -0.12 -5.56 34.51
CA TRP A 265 -0.87 -4.31 34.32
C TRP A 265 -0.16 -3.10 34.94
N THR A 266 0.46 -3.30 36.09
CA THR A 266 1.13 -2.24 36.85
C THR A 266 2.55 -1.98 36.36
N SER A 267 3.29 -3.02 35.99
CA SER A 267 4.73 -2.93 35.72
C SER A 267 5.14 -3.20 34.27
N GLY A 268 4.27 -3.77 33.45
CA GLY A 268 4.67 -4.35 32.16
C GLY A 268 5.63 -5.54 32.32
N THR A 269 6.32 -5.89 31.23
CA THR A 269 7.41 -6.88 31.27
C THR A 269 8.76 -6.21 31.03
N PRO A 270 9.85 -6.73 31.61
CA PRO A 270 11.19 -6.17 31.41
C PRO A 270 11.58 -6.08 29.93
N ASP A 271 11.28 -7.11 29.14
CA ASP A 271 11.59 -7.15 27.71
C ASP A 271 10.83 -6.08 26.91
N TRP A 272 9.55 -5.87 27.24
CA TRP A 272 8.74 -4.81 26.64
C TRP A 272 9.33 -3.42 26.94
N LEU A 273 9.63 -3.14 28.21
CA LEU A 273 10.17 -1.84 28.63
C LEU A 273 11.56 -1.61 28.04
N LYS A 274 12.43 -2.63 28.05
CA LYS A 274 13.78 -2.57 27.47
C LYS A 274 13.76 -2.27 25.98
N ALA A 275 12.74 -2.74 25.26
CA ALA A 275 12.57 -2.47 23.85
C ALA A 275 11.91 -1.10 23.55
N GLY A 276 11.73 -0.24 24.55
CA GLY A 276 11.17 1.10 24.39
C GLY A 276 9.64 1.17 24.47
N GLY A 277 8.99 0.09 24.92
CA GLY A 277 7.60 0.12 25.31
C GLY A 277 7.39 0.88 26.64
N SER A 278 6.19 1.43 26.86
CA SER A 278 5.80 2.00 28.15
C SER A 278 4.73 1.12 28.82
N VAL A 279 4.50 1.31 30.12
CA VAL A 279 3.43 0.58 30.84
C VAL A 279 2.06 0.88 30.24
N GLU A 280 1.77 2.13 29.88
CA GLU A 280 0.49 2.51 29.25
C GLU A 280 0.29 1.82 27.91
N ARG A 281 1.36 1.69 27.11
CA ARG A 281 1.29 0.93 25.84
C ARG A 281 1.15 -0.57 26.09
N TYR A 282 1.82 -1.11 27.12
CA TYR A 282 1.69 -2.51 27.50
C TYR A 282 0.26 -2.87 27.89
N ARG A 283 -0.42 -2.00 28.64
CA ARG A 283 -1.83 -2.16 29.02
C ARG A 283 -2.73 -2.35 27.80
N ARG A 284 -2.53 -1.55 26.76
CA ARG A 284 -3.28 -1.67 25.49
C ARG A 284 -2.93 -2.96 24.75
N LEU A 285 -1.65 -3.34 24.75
CA LEU A 285 -1.19 -4.59 24.15
C LEU A 285 -1.92 -5.77 24.76
N VAL A 286 -1.88 -5.95 26.09
CA VAL A 286 -2.48 -7.13 26.73
C VAL A 286 -3.99 -7.17 26.55
N ILE A 287 -4.67 -6.01 26.57
CA ILE A 287 -6.11 -5.96 26.25
C ILE A 287 -6.35 -6.42 24.81
N ASN A 288 -5.61 -5.90 23.83
CA ASN A 288 -5.82 -6.27 22.43
C ASN A 288 -5.44 -7.72 22.14
N HIS A 289 -4.40 -8.26 22.78
CA HIS A 289 -3.94 -9.64 22.63
C HIS A 289 -5.01 -10.62 23.14
N GLU A 290 -5.46 -10.46 24.38
CA GLU A 290 -6.48 -11.37 24.95
C GLU A 290 -7.85 -11.21 24.27
N VAL A 291 -8.22 -9.99 23.86
CA VAL A 291 -9.43 -9.80 23.05
C VAL A 291 -9.26 -10.40 21.66
N GLY A 292 -8.07 -10.35 21.06
CA GLY A 292 -7.79 -11.07 19.82
C GLY A 292 -8.09 -12.56 19.96
N HIS A 293 -7.68 -13.19 21.07
CA HIS A 293 -8.07 -14.57 21.36
C HIS A 293 -9.58 -14.77 21.50
N ARG A 294 -10.32 -13.78 22.02
CA ARG A 294 -11.78 -13.81 22.10
C ARG A 294 -12.45 -13.63 20.73
N LEU A 295 -11.79 -12.93 19.80
CA LEU A 295 -12.24 -12.73 18.42
C LEU A 295 -11.85 -13.90 17.48
N GLY A 296 -11.12 -14.89 17.98
CA GLY A 296 -10.79 -16.12 17.26
C GLY A 296 -9.31 -16.27 16.90
N HIS A 297 -8.45 -15.31 17.23
CA HIS A 297 -7.02 -15.40 16.94
C HIS A 297 -6.29 -16.41 17.83
N LEU A 298 -5.21 -16.96 17.29
CA LEU A 298 -4.33 -17.90 17.98
C LEU A 298 -3.00 -17.26 18.36
N ASP A 299 -2.37 -17.79 19.40
CA ASP A 299 -1.05 -17.38 19.84
C ASP A 299 -0.03 -17.54 18.72
N ASN A 300 0.73 -16.48 18.47
CA ASN A 300 1.80 -16.45 17.48
C ASN A 300 1.35 -16.84 16.05
N GLU A 301 0.06 -16.66 15.73
CA GLU A 301 -0.51 -16.88 14.38
C GLU A 301 0.36 -16.23 13.30
N ALA A 302 0.73 -14.97 13.54
CA ALA A 302 1.85 -14.32 12.91
C ALA A 302 2.95 -14.10 13.95
N SER A 303 4.19 -14.27 13.52
CA SER A 303 5.38 -14.00 14.34
C SER A 303 6.25 -12.96 13.67
N CYS A 304 7.06 -12.26 14.47
CA CYS A 304 8.08 -11.35 14.01
C CYS A 304 9.01 -12.03 13.00
N THR A 305 8.98 -11.57 11.76
CA THR A 305 9.86 -12.04 10.67
C THR A 305 10.93 -11.02 10.29
N VAL A 306 10.73 -9.75 10.64
CA VAL A 306 11.61 -8.63 10.25
C VAL A 306 12.06 -7.88 11.50
N ALA A 307 13.36 -7.92 11.77
CA ALA A 307 13.95 -7.18 12.88
C ALA A 307 13.65 -5.68 12.76
N GLY A 308 13.20 -5.06 13.87
CA GLY A 308 12.77 -3.66 13.92
C GLY A 308 11.41 -3.36 13.28
N GLY A 309 10.73 -4.36 12.70
CA GLY A 309 9.32 -4.24 12.31
C GLY A 309 8.39 -4.22 13.53
N ALA A 310 7.15 -3.76 13.37
CA ALA A 310 6.14 -3.88 14.41
C ALA A 310 5.81 -5.36 14.67
N ALA A 311 5.85 -5.80 15.93
CA ALA A 311 5.43 -7.15 16.28
C ALA A 311 3.92 -7.32 16.03
N PRO A 312 3.46 -8.46 15.47
CA PRO A 312 2.04 -8.78 15.42
C PRO A 312 1.41 -8.73 16.82
N VAL A 313 0.17 -8.24 16.95
CA VAL A 313 -0.47 -8.11 18.27
C VAL A 313 -0.70 -9.48 18.91
N MET A 314 -0.90 -10.52 18.11
CA MET A 314 -1.06 -11.91 18.55
C MET A 314 0.26 -12.65 18.78
N GLN A 315 1.42 -12.02 18.53
CA GLN A 315 2.67 -12.53 19.08
C GLN A 315 2.67 -12.35 20.60
N GLN A 316 3.22 -13.32 21.33
CA GLN A 316 3.39 -13.26 22.79
C GLN A 316 4.49 -12.26 23.19
N GLN A 317 4.23 -10.97 22.96
CA GLN A 317 5.18 -9.87 23.19
C GLN A 317 5.53 -9.68 24.67
N SER A 318 4.68 -10.16 25.58
CA SER A 318 4.98 -10.23 27.02
C SER A 318 6.11 -11.21 27.36
N VAL A 319 6.30 -12.24 26.53
CA VAL A 319 7.37 -13.24 26.68
C VAL A 319 8.60 -12.83 25.88
N SER A 320 8.44 -12.48 24.60
CA SER A 320 9.56 -12.04 23.77
C SER A 320 9.10 -11.27 22.54
N LEU A 321 9.82 -10.19 22.22
CA LEU A 321 9.63 -9.43 20.99
C LEU A 321 10.31 -10.05 19.77
N ARG A 322 11.19 -11.05 19.95
CA ARG A 322 11.88 -11.76 18.86
C ARG A 322 12.60 -10.84 17.85
N GLY A 323 13.08 -9.69 18.32
CA GLY A 323 13.78 -8.68 17.51
C GLY A 323 12.88 -7.63 16.84
N CYS A 324 11.56 -7.73 17.00
CA CYS A 324 10.62 -6.69 16.57
C CYS A 324 10.53 -5.53 17.58
N SER A 325 9.92 -4.43 17.14
CA SER A 325 9.56 -3.31 17.99
C SER A 325 8.20 -3.53 18.68
N PRO A 326 8.04 -3.05 19.93
CA PRO A 326 6.77 -3.09 20.67
C PRO A 326 5.60 -2.53 19.85
N ASN A 327 4.50 -3.29 19.76
CA ASN A 327 3.29 -2.86 19.06
C ASN A 327 2.02 -3.37 19.75
N GLU A 328 1.15 -2.45 20.14
CA GLU A 328 -0.09 -2.72 20.87
C GLU A 328 -1.35 -2.81 19.98
N TRP A 329 -1.23 -2.71 18.66
CA TRP A 329 -2.39 -2.66 17.74
C TRP A 329 -2.32 -3.77 16.69
N PRO A 330 -3.45 -4.34 16.23
CA PRO A 330 -3.46 -5.34 15.18
C PRO A 330 -2.87 -4.78 13.87
N LEU A 331 -2.02 -5.58 13.22
CA LEU A 331 -1.53 -5.34 11.88
C LEU A 331 -2.63 -5.56 10.85
N ASP A 332 -2.45 -5.08 9.61
CA ASP A 332 -3.43 -5.29 8.54
C ASP A 332 -3.71 -6.79 8.26
N SER A 333 -2.70 -7.65 8.46
CA SER A 333 -2.82 -9.10 8.34
C SER A 333 -3.69 -9.73 9.43
N GLU A 334 -3.89 -9.04 10.55
CA GLU A 334 -4.67 -9.51 11.70
C GLU A 334 -6.12 -8.96 11.66
N LEU A 335 -6.52 -8.22 10.62
CA LEU A 335 -7.86 -7.61 10.55
C LEU A 335 -8.94 -8.60 10.06
N TRP A 336 -9.22 -9.61 10.87
CA TRP A 336 -10.29 -10.59 10.67
C TRP A 336 -10.95 -10.97 12.01
N ILE A 337 -12.14 -11.57 11.95
CA ILE A 337 -12.91 -12.03 13.13
C ILE A 337 -13.54 -13.38 12.73
N ALA A 338 -13.50 -14.38 13.64
CA ALA A 338 -14.09 -15.70 13.43
C ALA A 338 -15.62 -15.73 13.56
#